data_AF-A0A2I0NLG7-F1
#
_entry.id   AF-A0A2I0NLG7-F1
#
_cell.length_a   1.000
_cell.length_b   1.000
_cell.length_c   1.000
_cell.angle_alpha   90.00
_cell.angle_beta   90.00
_cell.angle_gamma   90.00
#
_symmetry.space_group_name_H-M   'P 1'
#
loop_
_entity.id
_entity.type
_entity.pdbx_description
1 polymer ?
#
loop_
_entity_poly.entity_id
_entity_poly.type
_entity_poly.pdbx_seq_one_letter_code
_entity_poly.pdbx_strand_id
1 'polypeptide(L)' 'MLDNLGTSLKDAVKKLAGKTVIDRVAVDELVRDLQRALLSADVNVKLVMQ' A
#
# COMPACT_ATOMS: atom_id res chain seq x y z
N MET A 1 15.51 -1.24 -9.33
CA MET A 1 14.26 -2.00 -8.99
C MET A 1 13.84 -1.76 -7.54
N LEU A 2 14.75 -1.83 -6.56
CA LEU A 2 14.46 -1.49 -5.16
C LEU A 2 14.16 0.01 -4.95
N ASP A 3 14.80 0.90 -5.71
CA ASP A 3 14.62 2.35 -5.59
C ASP A 3 13.21 2.82 -6.00
N ASN A 4 12.61 2.14 -6.99
CA ASN A 4 11.23 2.44 -7.40
C ASN A 4 10.24 2.01 -6.32
N LEU A 5 10.48 0.90 -5.63
CA LEU A 5 9.62 0.45 -4.55
C LEU A 5 9.71 1.41 -3.34
N GLY A 6 10.93 1.82 -2.98
CA GLY A 6 11.15 2.81 -1.93
C GLY A 6 10.47 4.15 -2.22
N THR A 7 10.51 4.60 -3.48
CA THR A 7 9.87 5.86 -3.90
C THR A 7 8.33 5.75 -3.88
N SER A 8 7.79 4.63 -4.37
CA SER A 8 6.34 4.36 -4.39
C SER A 8 5.74 4.31 -2.98
N LEU A 9 6.45 3.67 -2.04
CA LEU A 9 6.02 3.57 -0.65
C LEU A 9 6.06 4.93 0.05
N LYS A 10 7.11 5.71 -0.21
CA LYS A 10 7.28 7.05 0.37
C LYS A 10 6.20 8.02 -0.12
N ASP A 11 5.82 7.93 -1.39
CA ASP A 11 4.74 8.75 -1.96
C ASP A 11 3.34 8.33 -1.49
N ALA A 12 3.09 7.04 -1.31
CA ALA A 12 1.84 6.55 -0.71
C ALA A 12 1.67 7.05 0.73
N VAL A 13 2.74 6.98 1.53
CA VAL A 13 2.77 7.51 2.90
C VAL A 13 2.61 9.04 2.90
N LYS A 14 3.24 9.76 1.95
CA LYS A 14 3.08 11.22 1.83
C LYS A 14 1.66 11.64 1.44
N LYS A 15 0.99 10.88 0.57
CA LYS A 15 -0.41 11.13 0.17
C LYS A 15 -1.39 10.85 1.30
N LEU A 16 -1.12 9.87 2.14
CA LEU A 16 -1.86 9.64 3.38
C LEU A 16 -1.59 10.80 4.36
N ALA A 17 -0.32 11.08 4.66
CA ALA A 17 0.08 12.14 5.60
C ALA A 17 -0.35 13.56 5.19
N GLY A 18 -0.53 13.81 3.89
CA GLY A 18 -0.97 15.09 3.35
C GLY A 18 -2.49 15.32 3.35
N LYS A 19 -3.30 14.30 3.66
CA LYS A 19 -4.75 14.43 3.76
C LYS A 19 -5.16 14.69 5.21
N THR A 20 -5.79 15.84 5.45
CA THR A 20 -6.27 16.32 6.76
C THR A 20 -7.29 15.37 7.42
N VAL A 21 -7.99 14.57 6.61
CA VAL A 21 -8.90 13.53 7.09
C VAL A 21 -8.67 12.29 6.24
N ILE A 22 -8.14 11.25 6.87
CA ILE A 22 -8.03 9.92 6.31
C ILE A 22 -9.14 9.09 6.98
N ASP A 23 -10.18 8.74 6.24
CA ASP A 23 -11.21 7.84 6.75
C ASP A 23 -10.64 6.42 6.83
N ARG A 24 -10.85 5.75 7.96
CA ARG A 24 -10.46 4.35 8.19
C ARG A 24 -11.00 3.43 7.10
N VAL A 25 -12.23 3.68 6.63
CA VAL A 25 -12.86 2.88 5.59
C VAL A 25 -12.07 2.95 4.28
N ALA A 26 -11.64 4.16 3.90
CA ALA A 26 -10.86 4.37 2.68
C ALA A 26 -9.46 3.76 2.77
N VAL A 27 -8.86 3.71 3.96
CA VAL A 27 -7.57 3.04 4.18
C VAL A 27 -7.71 1.53 4.12
N ASP A 28 -8.73 0.97 4.75
CA ASP A 28 -8.95 -0.47 4.78
C ASP A 28 -9.28 -1.02 3.37
N GLU A 29 -10.03 -0.28 2.56
CA GLU A 29 -10.22 -0.62 1.15
C GLU A 29 -8.90 -0.54 0.36
N LEU A 30 -8.13 0.53 0.54
CA LEU A 30 -6.84 0.70 -0.14
C LEU A 30 -5.86 -0.44 0.21
N VAL A 31 -5.79 -0.83 1.48
CA VAL A 31 -4.95 -1.93 1.95
C VAL A 31 -5.40 -3.25 1.34
N ARG A 32 -6.71 -3.55 1.32
CA ARG A 32 -7.23 -4.80 0.73
C ARG A 32 -6.98 -4.89 -0.77
N ASP A 33 -7.07 -3.78 -1.48
CA ASP A 33 -6.80 -3.75 -2.92
C ASP A 33 -5.32 -3.84 -3.23
N LEU A 34 -4.47 -3.19 -2.42
CA LEU A 34 -3.02 -3.34 -2.49
C LEU A 34 -2.59 -4.77 -2.21
N GLN A 35 -3.15 -5.42 -1.20
CA GLN A 35 -2.88 -6.82 -0.88
C GLN A 35 -3.27 -7.73 -2.06
N ARG A 36 -4.44 -7.54 -2.67
CA ARG A 36 -4.84 -8.32 -3.86
C ARG A 36 -3.91 -8.09 -5.05
N ALA A 37 -3.46 -6.86 -5.29
CA ALA A 37 -2.53 -6.54 -6.35
C ALA A 37 -1.16 -7.19 -6.14
N LEU A 38 -0.65 -7.19 -4.90
CA LEU A 38 0.62 -7.82 -4.55
C LEU A 38 0.57 -9.34 -4.69
N LEU A 39 -0.52 -9.97 -4.26
CA LEU A 39 -0.71 -11.42 -4.46
C LEU A 39 -0.77 -11.81 -5.94
N SER A 40 -1.41 -10.98 -6.75
CA SER A 40 -1.50 -11.19 -8.21
C SER A 40 -0.15 -10.97 -8.92
N ALA A 41 0.78 -10.25 -8.28
CA ALA A 41 2.13 -10.01 -8.78
C ALA A 41 3.14 -11.07 -8.31
N ASP A 42 2.66 -12.25 -7.87
CA ASP A 42 3.46 -13.35 -7.31
C ASP A 42 4.31 -12.97 -6.08
N VAL A 43 3.90 -11.91 -5.35
CA VAL A 43 4.51 -11.57 -4.07
C VAL A 43 4.03 -12.56 -3.01
N ASN A 44 4.97 -13.09 -2.22
CA ASN A 44 4.71 -14.10 -1.21
C ASN A 44 3.57 -13.68 -0.26
N VAL A 45 2.52 -14.51 -0.16
CA VAL A 45 1.33 -14.23 0.68
C VAL A 45 1.69 -13.94 2.15
N LYS A 46 2.76 -14.55 2.65
CA LYS A 46 3.24 -14.35 4.04
C LYS A 46 3.77 -12.94 4.27
N LEU A 47 4.26 -12.28 3.22
CA LEU A 47 4.73 -10.88 3.26
C LEU A 47 3.58 -9.89 3.08
N VAL A 48 2.50 -10.29 2.39
CA VAL A 48 1.35 -9.42 2.11
C VAL A 48 0.32 -9.39 3.25
N MET A 49 0.24 -10.48 4.01
CA MET A 49 -0.68 -10.65 5.14
C MET A 49 -0.04 -10.29 6.51
N GLN A 50 1.20 -9.79 6.52
CA GLN A 50 1.87 -9.22 7.71
C GLN A 50 1.44 -7.77 7.92
#